data_AF-A0A5E4Z3U9-F1
#
_entry.id   AF-A0A5E4Z3U9-F1
#
_cell.length_a   1.000
_cell.length_b   1.000
_cell.length_c   1.000
_cell.angle_alpha   90.00
_cell.angle_beta   90.00
_cell.angle_gamma   90.00
#
_symmetry.space_group_name_H-M   'P 1'
#
loop_
_entity.id
_entity.type
_entity.pdbx_description
1 polymer ?
#
loop_
_entity_poly.entity_id
_entity_poly.type
_entity_poly.pdbx_seq_one_letter_code
_entity_poly.pdbx_strand_id
1 'polypeptide(L)'
;MNVMSATTIGATPAATHAPHQRGCRVHARFRADLATVRLRHAVGSHRAATSVPLRREGTHRPLPIQSVGHVWATGVPKPAANFAFFREPLRQNAALLGKWGAAASAGSRSEAWSHFVADVGARFFKGSRRQRVMDALVLSLDILPARHRADALACLLNDGVEGRAAVEEFWKYVGMERIPEIDRPRVAALIRRFGIGG
;
A
#
# COMPACT_ATOMS: atom_id res chain seq x y z
N MET A 1 -29.91 41.71 46.50
CA MET A 1 -31.33 41.27 46.52
C MET A 1 -31.44 40.05 45.61
N ASN A 2 -31.89 38.91 46.18
CA ASN A 2 -32.42 37.75 45.44
C ASN A 2 -33.63 38.21 44.59
N VAL A 3 -34.03 37.56 43.47
CA VAL A 3 -34.75 36.26 43.42
C VAL A 3 -34.54 35.56 42.07
N MET A 4 -34.47 34.22 42.14
CA MET A 4 -34.47 33.20 41.08
C MET A 4 -35.78 33.09 40.30
N SER A 5 -35.71 32.39 39.16
CA SER A 5 -36.67 31.38 38.59
C SER A 5 -37.01 31.71 37.13
N ALA A 6 -36.67 30.92 36.09
CA ALA A 6 -36.88 29.49 35.78
C ALA A 6 -38.17 29.24 34.95
N THR A 7 -37.99 28.47 33.85
CA THR A 7 -38.90 27.41 33.34
C THR A 7 -39.86 27.73 32.17
N THR A 8 -39.53 27.15 31.00
CA THR A 8 -40.35 26.22 30.14
C THR A 8 -41.35 26.69 29.07
N ILE A 9 -41.01 26.29 27.83
CA ILE A 9 -41.73 25.52 26.78
C ILE A 9 -43.20 25.86 26.44
N GLY A 10 -43.43 26.08 25.14
CA GLY A 10 -44.72 25.83 24.48
C GLY A 10 -44.65 26.01 22.96
N ALA A 11 -44.76 24.91 22.21
CA ALA A 11 -44.68 24.82 20.74
C ALA A 11 -46.06 24.81 20.07
N THR A 12 -46.16 25.15 18.77
CA THR A 12 -46.97 24.44 17.73
C THR A 12 -46.82 25.12 16.33
N PRO A 13 -47.23 24.48 15.21
CA PRO A 13 -46.37 24.35 14.02
C PRO A 13 -46.91 25.04 12.76
N ALA A 14 -46.06 25.22 11.76
CA ALA A 14 -46.50 25.38 10.38
C ALA A 14 -46.14 24.11 9.60
N ALA A 15 -47.18 23.35 9.26
CA ALA A 15 -47.10 22.23 8.35
C ALA A 15 -47.06 22.72 6.90
N THR A 16 -46.22 22.11 6.07
CA THR A 16 -46.52 21.93 4.64
C THR A 16 -45.95 20.57 4.23
N HIS A 17 -46.87 19.62 4.00
CA HIS A 17 -46.65 18.41 3.20
C HIS A 17 -46.17 18.83 1.80
N ALA A 18 -45.35 18.07 1.06
CA ALA A 18 -45.63 16.73 0.57
C ALA A 18 -44.37 16.16 -0.16
N PRO A 19 -44.39 14.96 -0.77
CA PRO A 19 -43.40 13.92 -0.51
C PRO A 19 -42.49 13.62 -1.71
N HIS A 20 -41.27 13.12 -1.48
CA HIS A 20 -40.66 12.16 -2.41
C HIS A 20 -39.79 11.15 -1.67
N GLN A 21 -40.32 9.93 -1.60
CA GLN A 21 -39.55 8.71 -1.37
C GLN A 21 -38.49 8.56 -2.47
N ARG A 22 -37.25 8.26 -2.08
CA ARG A 22 -36.36 7.34 -2.79
C ARG A 22 -35.22 6.93 -1.88
N GLY A 23 -35.45 5.85 -1.15
CA GLY A 23 -34.34 5.02 -0.67
C GLY A 23 -33.69 4.36 -1.88
N CYS A 24 -32.36 4.41 -1.97
CA CYS A 24 -31.58 3.49 -2.79
C CYS A 24 -30.13 3.38 -2.28
N ARG A 25 -29.88 2.26 -1.61
CA ARG A 25 -28.82 1.26 -1.89
C ARG A 25 -27.38 1.79 -1.94
N VAL A 26 -26.53 1.57 -0.93
CA VAL A 26 -25.87 0.29 -0.57
C VAL A 26 -25.14 -0.37 -1.75
N HIS A 27 -23.80 -0.30 -1.70
CA HIS A 27 -22.79 -1.07 -2.44
C HIS A 27 -22.81 -1.02 -3.98
N ALA A 28 -22.16 -0.01 -4.56
CA ALA A 28 -21.63 -0.10 -5.91
C ALA A 28 -20.36 -0.96 -5.89
N ARG A 29 -20.51 -2.26 -6.18
CA ARG A 29 -19.40 -3.18 -6.49
C ARG A 29 -18.84 -2.80 -7.86
N PHE A 30 -17.56 -2.44 -7.92
CA PHE A 30 -16.84 -2.32 -9.17
C PHE A 30 -16.61 -3.74 -9.74
N ARG A 31 -17.39 -4.14 -10.74
CA ARG A 31 -17.09 -5.27 -11.62
C ARG A 31 -16.55 -4.71 -12.92
N ALA A 32 -15.25 -4.88 -13.16
CA ALA A 32 -14.71 -4.74 -14.50
C ALA A 32 -14.98 -6.04 -15.26
N ASP A 33 -15.87 -5.98 -16.26
CA ASP A 33 -16.05 -7.04 -17.24
C ASP A 33 -14.84 -7.00 -18.19
N LEU A 34 -13.89 -7.93 -18.03
CA LEU A 34 -12.79 -8.16 -18.97
C LEU A 34 -13.25 -9.11 -20.08
N ALA A 35 -14.31 -8.71 -20.79
CA ALA A 35 -14.68 -9.35 -22.03
C ALA A 35 -14.94 -8.25 -23.06
N THR A 36 -14.30 -8.40 -24.22
CA THR A 36 -14.46 -7.60 -25.45
C THR A 36 -13.64 -6.31 -25.58
N VAL A 37 -12.30 -6.42 -25.54
CA VAL A 37 -11.47 -5.53 -26.37
C VAL A 37 -11.38 -6.15 -27.76
N ARG A 38 -12.30 -5.75 -28.64
CA ARG A 38 -12.17 -5.96 -30.09
C ARG A 38 -11.28 -4.85 -30.64
N LEU A 39 -10.02 -5.18 -30.95
CA LEU A 39 -9.17 -4.31 -31.76
C LEU A 39 -9.78 -4.22 -33.17
N ARG A 40 -10.35 -3.05 -33.49
CA ARG A 40 -10.74 -2.70 -34.85
C ARG A 40 -9.49 -2.26 -35.61
N HIS A 41 -8.97 -3.14 -36.47
CA HIS A 41 -8.14 -2.71 -37.60
C HIS A 41 -9.05 -2.54 -38.81
N ALA A 42 -9.30 -1.28 -39.17
CA ALA A 42 -9.65 -0.84 -40.51
C ALA A 42 -8.34 -0.51 -41.24
N VAL A 43 -8.10 -0.68 -42.54
CA VAL A 43 -8.82 -1.18 -43.73
C VAL A 43 -7.67 -1.41 -44.74
N GLY A 44 -7.69 -2.47 -45.55
CA GLY A 44 -6.66 -2.65 -46.58
C GLY A 44 -6.69 -3.96 -47.36
N SER A 45 -7.74 -4.13 -48.16
CA SER A 45 -7.85 -4.79 -49.47
C SER A 45 -7.03 -6.05 -49.88
N HIS A 46 -7.79 -6.98 -50.49
CA HIS A 46 -7.43 -8.04 -51.46
C HIS A 46 -6.78 -9.34 -50.95
N ARG A 47 -7.58 -10.42 -50.89
CA ARG A 47 -7.64 -11.53 -51.87
C ARG A 47 -8.40 -12.71 -51.24
N ALA A 48 -9.32 -13.29 -52.01
CA ALA A 48 -9.97 -14.53 -51.66
C ALA A 48 -8.93 -15.64 -51.49
N ALA A 49 -8.96 -16.35 -50.35
CA ALA A 49 -8.16 -17.53 -50.12
C ALA A 49 -9.10 -18.70 -49.83
N THR A 50 -9.33 -19.51 -50.86
CA THR A 50 -9.95 -20.84 -50.77
C THR A 50 -9.00 -21.76 -50.01
N SER A 51 -9.45 -22.33 -48.89
CA SER A 51 -8.68 -23.31 -48.13
C SER A 51 -8.78 -24.69 -48.78
N VAL A 52 -7.69 -25.18 -49.36
CA VAL A 52 -7.51 -26.60 -49.72
C VAL A 52 -6.80 -27.30 -48.56
N PRO A 53 -7.26 -28.48 -48.09
CA PRO A 53 -6.54 -29.22 -47.07
C PRO A 53 -5.27 -29.82 -47.69
N LEU A 54 -4.10 -29.38 -47.20
CA LEU A 54 -2.82 -30.02 -47.51
C LEU A 54 -2.69 -31.33 -46.73
N ARG A 55 -2.53 -32.41 -47.49
CA ARG A 55 -2.17 -33.75 -47.04
C ARG A 55 -0.85 -33.67 -46.25
N ARG A 56 -0.89 -34.10 -44.99
CA ARG A 56 0.22 -34.02 -44.03
C ARG A 56 1.12 -35.24 -44.18
N GLU A 57 2.23 -35.07 -44.88
CA GLU A 57 3.31 -36.05 -44.95
C GLU A 57 4.61 -35.32 -44.59
N GLY A 58 5.17 -35.63 -43.42
CA GLY A 58 6.32 -34.93 -42.87
C GLY A 58 6.62 -35.40 -41.46
N THR A 59 7.74 -36.09 -41.33
CA THR A 59 8.28 -36.71 -40.12
C THR A 59 8.43 -35.71 -38.96
N HIS A 60 7.72 -35.97 -37.86
CA HIS A 60 7.83 -35.17 -36.64
C HIS A 60 9.15 -35.44 -35.93
N ARG A 61 10.12 -34.53 -36.08
CA ARG A 61 11.25 -34.39 -35.16
C ARG A 61 10.78 -33.50 -34.00
N PRO A 62 10.71 -33.98 -32.75
CA PRO A 62 10.31 -33.13 -31.63
C PRO A 62 11.42 -32.12 -31.35
N LEU A 63 11.10 -30.83 -31.45
CA LEU A 63 11.95 -29.78 -30.89
C LEU A 63 11.90 -29.89 -29.37
N PRO A 64 13.02 -29.75 -28.64
CA PRO A 64 12.99 -29.71 -27.20
C PRO A 64 12.35 -28.37 -26.80
N ILE A 65 11.06 -28.42 -26.50
CA ILE A 65 10.41 -27.37 -25.73
C ILE A 65 11.09 -27.42 -24.37
N GLN A 66 11.98 -26.46 -24.10
CA GLN A 66 12.46 -26.21 -22.76
C GLN A 66 11.23 -25.81 -21.94
N SER A 67 10.65 -26.80 -21.28
CA SER A 67 9.69 -26.60 -20.21
C SER A 67 10.38 -25.73 -19.18
N VAL A 68 10.08 -24.43 -19.19
CA VAL A 68 10.29 -23.59 -18.01
C VAL A 68 9.41 -24.22 -16.94
N GLY A 69 10.04 -25.06 -16.11
CA GLY A 69 9.43 -25.58 -14.91
C GLY A 69 9.01 -24.37 -14.10
N HIS A 70 7.73 -24.03 -14.17
CA HIS A 70 7.11 -23.09 -13.27
C HIS A 70 7.13 -23.76 -11.90
N VAL A 71 8.26 -23.63 -11.21
CA VAL A 71 8.42 -24.02 -9.82
C VAL A 71 7.39 -23.20 -9.05
N TRP A 72 6.47 -23.94 -8.43
CA TRP A 72 5.40 -23.43 -7.62
C TRP A 72 5.92 -22.54 -6.49
N ALA A 73 5.28 -21.39 -6.34
CA ALA A 73 5.07 -20.77 -5.04
C ALA A 73 3.63 -20.28 -5.02
N THR A 74 2.70 -21.16 -4.65
CA THR A 74 1.30 -20.83 -4.33
C THR A 74 1.20 -20.14 -2.97
N GLY A 75 2.00 -19.10 -2.77
CA GLY A 75 1.86 -18.15 -1.68
C GLY A 75 1.63 -16.78 -2.28
N VAL A 76 0.57 -16.09 -1.86
CA VAL A 76 0.44 -14.65 -2.14
C VAL A 76 1.76 -13.99 -1.71
N PRO A 77 2.49 -13.30 -2.59
CA PRO A 77 3.76 -12.69 -2.23
C PRO A 77 3.59 -11.80 -1.01
N LYS A 78 4.44 -11.97 0.02
CA LYS A 78 4.45 -11.05 1.16
C LYS A 78 4.58 -9.61 0.63
N PRO A 79 3.83 -8.61 1.13
CA PRO A 79 3.81 -7.26 0.55
C PRO A 79 5.19 -6.63 0.39
N ALA A 80 6.16 -7.00 1.23
CA ALA A 80 7.56 -6.60 1.11
C ALA A 80 8.20 -6.95 -0.25
N ALA A 81 7.75 -8.02 -0.92
CA ALA A 81 8.23 -8.42 -2.25
C ALA A 81 7.92 -7.36 -3.32
N ASN A 82 6.79 -6.64 -3.18
CA ASN A 82 6.41 -5.55 -4.09
C ASN A 82 7.40 -4.36 -4.03
N PHE A 83 8.20 -4.28 -2.96
CA PHE A 83 9.19 -3.24 -2.73
C PHE A 83 10.63 -3.76 -2.83
N ALA A 84 10.87 -4.92 -3.47
CA ALA A 84 12.22 -5.46 -3.68
C ALA A 84 13.16 -4.45 -4.38
N PHE A 85 12.61 -3.66 -5.31
CA PHE A 85 13.36 -2.60 -6.01
C PHE A 85 13.92 -1.51 -5.08
N PHE A 86 13.31 -1.32 -3.90
CA PHE A 86 13.77 -0.39 -2.86
C PHE A 86 14.61 -1.13 -1.81
N ARG A 87 14.13 -2.29 -1.36
CA ARG A 87 14.73 -3.11 -0.30
C ARG A 87 16.11 -3.63 -0.65
N GLU A 88 16.30 -4.17 -1.86
CA GLU A 88 17.58 -4.78 -2.23
C GLU A 88 18.69 -3.73 -2.35
N PRO A 89 18.49 -2.59 -3.04
CA PRO A 89 19.48 -1.51 -3.02
C PRO A 89 19.74 -0.94 -1.63
N LEU A 90 18.70 -0.84 -0.79
CA LEU A 90 18.83 -0.36 0.58
C LEU A 90 19.70 -1.30 1.42
N ARG A 91 19.48 -2.62 1.31
CA ARG A 91 20.28 -3.64 2.03
C ARG A 91 21.75 -3.60 1.64
N GLN A 92 22.04 -3.34 0.36
CA GLN A 92 23.41 -3.29 -0.17
C GLN A 92 24.12 -1.96 0.12
N ASN A 93 23.39 -0.92 0.52
CA ASN A 93 23.93 0.42 0.72
C ASN A 93 23.97 0.80 2.21
N ALA A 94 25.09 0.47 2.86
CA ALA A 94 25.32 0.80 4.27
C ALA A 94 25.22 2.32 4.57
N ALA A 95 25.62 3.17 3.63
CA ALA A 95 25.53 4.62 3.80
C ALA A 95 24.07 5.10 3.81
N LEU A 96 23.22 4.54 2.95
CA LEU A 96 21.79 4.86 2.92
C LEU A 96 21.06 4.34 4.17
N LEU A 97 21.42 3.14 4.65
CA LEU A 97 20.93 2.63 5.95
C LEU A 97 21.38 3.51 7.12
N GLY A 98 22.63 3.98 7.10
CA GLY A 98 23.16 4.92 8.09
C GLY A 98 22.39 6.24 8.09
N LYS A 99 22.10 6.80 6.91
CA LYS A 99 21.26 8.00 6.77
C LYS A 99 19.86 7.78 7.31
N TRP A 100 19.24 6.64 7.01
CA TRP A 100 17.92 6.31 7.56
C TRP A 100 17.95 6.22 9.09
N GLY A 101 18.92 5.50 9.65
CA GLY A 101 19.08 5.38 11.10
C GLY A 101 19.31 6.73 11.79
N ALA A 102 20.17 7.58 11.22
CA ALA A 102 20.42 8.92 11.73
C ALA A 102 19.19 9.82 11.66
N ALA A 103 18.46 9.80 10.54
CA ALA A 103 17.22 10.54 10.37
C ALA A 103 16.13 10.08 11.34
N ALA A 104 16.01 8.77 11.57
CA ALA A 104 15.09 8.19 12.53
C ALA A 104 15.41 8.62 13.97
N SER A 105 16.68 8.55 14.38
CA SER A 105 17.09 8.97 15.72
C SER A 105 16.97 10.49 15.94
N ALA A 106 17.02 11.30 14.87
CA ALA A 106 16.72 12.73 14.95
C ALA A 106 15.21 13.03 15.13
N GLY A 107 14.33 12.08 14.81
CA GLY A 107 12.88 12.18 15.02
C GLY A 107 12.10 12.70 13.80
N SER A 108 10.78 12.46 13.78
CA SER A 108 9.90 12.74 12.63
C SER A 108 9.78 14.22 12.26
N ARG A 109 9.99 15.12 13.23
CA ARG A 109 9.93 16.58 13.01
C ARG A 109 11.27 17.18 12.56
N SER A 110 12.30 16.35 12.41
CA SER A 110 13.62 16.82 11.99
C SER A 110 13.70 17.03 10.48
N GLU A 111 14.54 17.98 10.06
CA GLU A 111 14.91 18.14 8.64
C GLU A 111 15.61 16.91 8.07
N ALA A 112 16.34 16.18 8.92
CA ALA A 112 16.98 14.93 8.52
C ALA A 112 15.94 13.88 8.07
N TRP A 113 14.83 13.74 8.80
CA TRP A 113 13.73 12.86 8.42
C TRP A 113 13.03 13.32 7.14
N SER A 114 12.67 14.60 7.05
CA SER A 114 11.97 15.12 5.87
C SER A 114 12.82 15.02 4.60
N HIS A 115 14.11 15.36 4.66
CA HIS A 115 15.06 15.19 3.55
C HIS A 115 15.26 13.72 3.19
N PHE A 116 15.41 12.83 4.17
CA PHE A 116 15.57 11.40 3.89
C PHE A 116 14.35 10.84 3.12
N VAL A 117 13.13 11.15 3.57
CA VAL A 117 11.90 10.70 2.90
C VAL A 117 11.80 11.29 1.49
N ALA A 118 12.13 12.57 1.31
CA ALA A 118 12.12 13.23 0.01
C ALA A 118 13.14 12.61 -0.96
N ASP A 119 14.36 12.38 -0.50
CA ASP A 119 15.44 11.75 -1.28
C ASP A 119 15.07 10.33 -1.72
N VAL A 120 14.51 9.53 -0.81
CA VAL A 120 14.03 8.18 -1.13
C VAL A 120 12.90 8.26 -2.17
N GLY A 121 11.95 9.16 -1.98
CA GLY A 121 10.85 9.41 -2.90
C GLY A 121 11.32 9.76 -4.31
N ALA A 122 12.29 10.67 -4.42
CA ALA A 122 12.87 11.07 -5.70
C ALA A 122 13.65 9.93 -6.35
N ARG A 123 14.52 9.25 -5.59
CA ARG A 123 15.47 8.26 -6.11
C ARG A 123 14.81 6.94 -6.51
N PHE A 124 13.90 6.42 -5.68
CA PHE A 124 13.34 5.08 -5.87
C PHE A 124 11.92 5.11 -6.40
N PHE A 125 11.16 6.16 -6.09
CA PHE A 125 9.72 6.20 -6.36
C PHE A 125 9.35 7.21 -7.45
N LYS A 126 10.30 7.98 -8.00
CA LYS A 126 10.15 8.87 -9.17
C LYS A 126 8.92 9.79 -9.08
N GLY A 127 8.66 10.36 -7.90
CA GLY A 127 7.51 11.23 -7.67
C GLY A 127 6.17 10.49 -7.42
N SER A 128 6.21 9.17 -7.14
CA SER A 128 5.03 8.48 -6.61
C SER A 128 4.55 9.12 -5.32
N ARG A 129 3.28 8.85 -4.97
CA ARG A 129 2.65 9.35 -3.75
C ARG A 129 3.49 9.01 -2.51
N ARG A 130 3.56 9.96 -1.56
CA ARG A 130 4.23 9.79 -0.26
C ARG A 130 3.83 8.51 0.45
N GLN A 131 2.57 8.10 0.34
CA GLN A 131 2.07 6.84 0.89
C GLN A 131 2.94 5.64 0.48
N ARG A 132 3.29 5.49 -0.81
CA ARG A 132 4.13 4.36 -1.26
C ARG A 132 5.53 4.36 -0.67
N VAL A 133 6.07 5.55 -0.38
CA VAL A 133 7.36 5.68 0.33
C VAL A 133 7.20 5.18 1.75
N MET A 134 6.13 5.58 2.45
CA MET A 134 5.85 5.12 3.82
C MET A 134 5.61 3.60 3.89
N ASP A 135 4.82 3.05 2.97
CA ASP A 135 4.57 1.61 2.86
C ASP A 135 5.89 0.83 2.74
N ALA A 136 6.77 1.30 1.86
CA ALA A 136 8.07 0.70 1.63
C ALA A 136 8.97 0.79 2.87
N LEU A 137 8.97 1.93 3.57
CA LEU A 137 9.75 2.12 4.79
C LEU A 137 9.27 1.22 5.92
N VAL A 138 7.95 1.13 6.15
CA VAL A 138 7.36 0.24 7.17
C VAL A 138 7.75 -1.21 6.88
N LEU A 139 7.52 -1.67 5.65
CA LEU A 139 7.83 -3.05 5.29
C LEU A 139 9.32 -3.34 5.44
N SER A 140 10.20 -2.34 5.28
CA SER A 140 11.67 -2.45 5.33
C SER A 140 12.30 -2.22 6.69
N LEU A 141 11.51 -2.07 7.76
CA LEU A 141 12.02 -1.88 9.12
C LEU A 141 12.97 -3.00 9.57
N ASP A 142 12.79 -4.22 9.06
CA ASP A 142 13.65 -5.37 9.37
C ASP A 142 15.08 -5.21 8.83
N ILE A 143 15.27 -4.39 7.79
CA ILE A 143 16.59 -4.14 7.18
C ILE A 143 17.40 -3.13 8.02
N LEU A 144 16.74 -2.25 8.78
CA LEU A 144 17.43 -1.35 9.69
C LEU A 144 18.17 -2.12 10.80
N PRO A 145 19.34 -1.62 11.25
CA PRO A 145 19.96 -2.13 12.47
C PRO A 145 18.98 -2.06 13.65
N ALA A 146 18.97 -3.11 14.47
CA ALA A 146 18.07 -3.31 15.61
C ALA A 146 17.83 -2.03 16.44
N ARG A 147 18.91 -1.36 16.82
CA ARG A 147 18.92 -0.13 17.64
C ARG A 147 18.14 1.06 17.06
N HIS A 148 17.88 1.09 15.74
CA HIS A 148 17.18 2.20 15.08
C HIS A 148 15.72 1.87 14.77
N ARG A 149 15.27 0.61 14.95
CA ARG A 149 13.93 0.18 14.50
C ARG A 149 12.81 0.86 15.27
N ALA A 150 12.96 1.00 16.59
CA ALA A 150 11.97 1.67 17.43
C ALA A 150 11.84 3.17 17.10
N ASP A 151 12.97 3.86 16.87
CA ASP A 151 12.99 5.27 16.45
C ASP A 151 12.38 5.46 15.06
N ALA A 152 12.70 4.57 14.12
CA ALA A 152 12.15 4.63 12.76
C ALA A 152 10.62 4.40 12.77
N LEU A 153 10.15 3.42 13.55
CA LEU A 153 8.72 3.20 13.74
C LEU A 153 8.03 4.40 14.40
N ALA A 154 8.65 4.98 15.42
CA ALA A 154 8.15 6.20 16.04
C ALA A 154 8.08 7.35 15.03
N CYS A 155 9.07 7.47 14.14
CA CYS A 155 9.05 8.49 13.10
C CYS A 155 7.88 8.27 12.14
N LEU A 156 7.69 7.05 11.63
CA LEU A 156 6.59 6.70 10.74
C LEU A 156 5.22 6.99 11.37
N LEU A 157 5.01 6.63 12.64
CA LEU A 157 3.75 6.89 13.34
C LEU A 157 3.46 8.38 13.58
N ASN A 158 4.50 9.18 13.79
CA ASN A 158 4.37 10.62 14.01
C ASN A 158 4.43 11.44 12.72
N ASP A 159 4.73 10.81 11.57
CA ASP A 159 4.86 11.47 10.27
C ASP A 159 3.53 11.47 9.50
N GLY A 160 2.61 12.32 9.98
CA GLY A 160 1.37 12.62 9.27
C GLY A 160 0.40 11.44 9.17
N VAL A 161 -0.55 11.57 8.24
CA VAL A 161 -1.60 10.56 8.02
C VAL A 161 -1.03 9.37 7.27
N GLU A 162 -0.13 9.61 6.31
CA GLU A 162 0.42 8.58 5.44
C GLU A 162 1.29 7.57 6.19
N GLY A 163 2.12 8.05 7.12
CA GLY A 163 2.95 7.20 7.95
C GLY A 163 2.12 6.32 8.89
N ARG A 164 1.08 6.90 9.52
CA ARG A 164 0.14 6.13 10.35
C ARG A 164 -0.61 5.07 9.55
N ALA A 165 -1.15 5.44 8.39
CA ALA A 165 -1.86 4.52 7.51
C ALA A 165 -0.97 3.36 7.06
N ALA A 166 0.30 3.64 6.73
CA ALA A 166 1.25 2.61 6.33
C ALA A 166 1.53 1.62 7.49
N VAL A 167 1.72 2.12 8.71
CA VAL A 167 1.92 1.23 9.86
C VAL A 167 0.65 0.43 10.14
N GLU A 168 -0.52 1.06 10.13
CA GLU A 168 -1.80 0.36 10.32
C GLU A 168 -2.00 -0.78 9.31
N GLU A 169 -1.73 -0.52 8.03
CA GLU A 169 -1.89 -1.51 6.97
C GLU A 169 -0.88 -2.66 7.08
N PHE A 170 0.39 -2.34 7.36
CA PHE A 170 1.48 -3.30 7.24
C PHE A 170 2.00 -3.87 8.56
N TRP A 171 1.53 -3.40 9.72
CA TRP A 171 2.01 -3.88 11.02
C TRP A 171 1.86 -5.39 11.17
N LYS A 172 0.78 -5.98 10.65
CA LYS A 172 0.55 -7.44 10.64
C LYS A 172 1.64 -8.27 9.92
N TYR A 173 2.47 -7.65 9.09
CA TYR A 173 3.59 -8.30 8.39
C TYR A 173 4.95 -8.02 9.02
N VAL A 174 5.06 -6.94 9.81
CA VAL A 174 6.30 -6.56 10.50
C VAL A 174 6.29 -7.09 11.93
N GLY A 175 5.22 -6.80 12.66
CA GLY A 175 4.96 -7.32 14.01
C GLY A 175 6.02 -6.95 15.05
N MET A 176 5.77 -7.41 16.28
CA MET A 176 6.64 -7.15 17.43
C MET A 176 7.93 -7.99 17.37
N GLU A 177 7.92 -9.10 16.64
CA GLU A 177 9.04 -10.02 16.48
C GLU A 177 10.26 -9.40 15.78
N ARG A 178 10.05 -8.33 15.01
CA ARG A 178 11.14 -7.58 14.36
C ARG A 178 11.73 -6.50 15.25
N ILE A 179 11.13 -6.25 16.41
CA ILE A 179 11.60 -5.28 17.39
C ILE A 179 12.46 -6.00 18.46
N PRO A 180 13.65 -5.46 18.78
CA PRO A 180 14.48 -6.00 19.86
C PRO A 180 13.72 -6.03 21.18
N GLU A 181 13.93 -7.06 21.99
CA GLU A 181 13.25 -7.28 23.28
C GLU A 181 13.23 -6.03 24.17
N ILE A 182 14.37 -5.32 24.25
CA ILE A 182 14.53 -4.10 25.04
C ILE A 182 13.59 -2.95 24.60
N ASP A 183 13.25 -2.89 23.31
CA ASP A 183 12.42 -1.85 22.73
C ASP A 183 10.93 -2.23 22.63
N ARG A 184 10.59 -3.52 22.82
CA ARG A 184 9.19 -3.99 22.71
C ARG A 184 8.22 -3.25 23.64
N PRO A 185 8.53 -2.94 24.91
CA PRO A 185 7.63 -2.17 25.76
C PRO A 185 7.35 -0.77 25.20
N ARG A 186 8.38 -0.10 24.68
CA ARG A 186 8.28 1.23 24.05
C ARG A 186 7.43 1.16 22.78
N VAL A 187 7.65 0.16 21.94
CA VAL A 187 6.86 -0.03 20.71
C VAL A 187 5.41 -0.39 21.04
N ALA A 188 5.15 -1.26 22.02
CA ALA A 188 3.79 -1.57 22.46
C ALA A 188 3.04 -0.33 22.96
N ALA A 189 3.71 0.57 23.70
CA ALA A 189 3.14 1.85 24.09
C ALA A 189 2.81 2.74 22.88
N LEU A 190 3.68 2.80 21.86
CA LEU A 190 3.44 3.53 20.62
C LEU A 190 2.23 2.97 19.86
N ILE A 191 2.19 1.66 19.61
CA ILE A 191 1.10 0.99 18.90
C ILE A 191 -0.25 1.24 19.59
N ARG A 192 -0.32 1.11 20.92
CA ARG A 192 -1.53 1.43 21.69
C ARG A 192 -1.93 2.89 21.59
N ARG A 193 -0.97 3.82 21.70
CA ARG A 193 -1.22 5.27 21.59
C ARG A 193 -1.86 5.65 20.25
N PHE A 194 -1.50 4.95 19.17
CA PHE A 194 -2.00 5.19 17.82
C PHE A 194 -3.15 4.26 17.41
N GLY A 195 -3.61 3.35 18.29
CA GLY A 195 -4.73 2.46 18.02
C GLY A 195 -4.47 1.40 16.94
N ILE A 196 -3.21 1.00 16.75
CA ILE A 196 -2.83 0.05 15.69
C ILE A 196 -2.97 -1.39 16.18
N GLY A 197 -3.54 -2.27 15.35
CA GLY A 197 -3.58 -3.71 15.61
C GLY A 197 -4.59 -4.14 16.68
N GLY A 198 -5.69 -3.40 16.83
CA GLY A 198 -6.89 -3.87 17.52
C GLY A 198 -7.64 -4.96 16.75
#